data_AF-A0A067GRB4-F1
#
_entry.id   AF-A0A067GRB4-F1
#
_cell.length_a   1.000
_cell.length_b   1.000
_cell.length_c   1.000
_cell.angle_alpha   90.00
_cell.angle_beta   90.00
_cell.angle_gamma   90.00
#
_symmetry.space_group_name_H-M   'P 1'
#
loop_
_entity.id
_entity.type
_entity.pdbx_description
1 polymer ?
#
loop_
_entity_poly.entity_id
_entity_poly.type
_entity_poly.pdbx_seq_one_letter_code
_entity_poly.pdbx_strand_id
1 'polypeptide(L)'
;MICRSSWVMGFGFSNSCRIPPLQTASGFSLLTTKLATSNPHLKCFLNQNKQPPVSNSNANASKKNKLVVKVGKKEQHLWQKRDSAGSGQKALNLVRIVSELPNEKHAVYGALDKWTAWETEFPLIAAAKALRILRKRGQWLRVIQVAKWMLSKGQGATMGTYDTLLLAFDKDHRADEAESLWNMILHTQTRSISKRLFSRMISLYDHHDMPNKIIEVFADMEELGVRPDEDTVRRIASAFQRVGQDDKQKLVLKKYLSKWKYIHFKGERVRVRRDAWYESGSTN
;
A
#
# COMPACT_ATOMS: atom_id res chain seq x y z
N MET A 1 36.32 -21.93 -11.15
CA MET A 1 35.66 -20.90 -12.00
C MET A 1 34.22 -20.79 -11.57
N ILE A 2 33.71 -19.58 -11.27
CA ILE A 2 32.27 -19.30 -11.08
C ILE A 2 32.00 -17.93 -11.70
N CYS A 3 31.17 -17.88 -12.75
CA CYS A 3 30.87 -16.62 -13.44
C CYS A 3 29.92 -15.75 -12.62
N ARG A 4 30.37 -14.57 -12.19
CA ARG A 4 29.48 -13.50 -11.71
C ARG A 4 28.96 -12.70 -12.90
N SER A 5 27.72 -12.97 -13.33
CA SER A 5 27.06 -12.18 -14.36
C SER A 5 26.79 -10.76 -13.87
N SER A 6 27.62 -9.81 -14.31
CA SER A 6 27.50 -8.39 -13.93
C SER A 6 26.38 -7.72 -14.72
N TRP A 7 25.24 -7.47 -14.06
CA TRP A 7 24.10 -6.76 -14.67
C TRP A 7 24.21 -5.25 -14.43
N VAL A 8 24.76 -4.54 -15.40
CA VAL A 8 24.79 -3.07 -15.42
C VAL A 8 23.44 -2.54 -15.92
N MET A 9 22.55 -2.16 -15.01
CA MET A 9 21.32 -1.43 -15.37
C MET A 9 21.63 0.03 -15.72
N GLY A 10 22.01 0.25 -16.98
CA GLY A 10 22.12 1.58 -17.57
C GLY A 10 20.75 2.19 -17.83
N PHE A 11 20.32 3.15 -17.01
CA PHE A 11 19.11 3.95 -17.25
C PHE A 11 19.35 5.00 -18.36
N GLY A 12 19.39 4.56 -19.61
CA GLY A 12 19.35 5.41 -20.79
C GLY A 12 17.93 5.51 -21.34
N PHE A 13 17.32 6.70 -21.26
CA PHE A 13 16.04 6.99 -21.91
C PHE A 13 16.30 7.67 -23.27
N SER A 14 15.84 7.07 -24.36
CA SER A 14 15.67 7.72 -25.66
C SER A 14 14.56 7.02 -26.45
N ASN A 15 14.10 7.66 -27.53
CA ASN A 15 12.73 7.51 -28.03
C ASN A 15 12.51 6.39 -29.08
N SER A 16 11.22 6.12 -29.27
CA SER A 16 10.60 5.54 -30.48
C SER A 16 10.78 4.05 -30.75
N CYS A 17 9.69 3.29 -30.54
CA CYS A 17 9.33 2.19 -31.42
C CYS A 17 7.79 2.04 -31.52
N ARG A 18 7.27 1.47 -32.61
CA ARG A 18 5.82 1.45 -32.93
C ARG A 18 5.14 0.15 -32.49
N ILE A 19 3.85 0.22 -32.17
CA ILE A 19 3.00 -0.95 -31.87
C ILE A 19 2.41 -1.52 -33.16
N PRO A 20 2.53 -2.84 -33.44
CA PRO A 20 1.65 -3.57 -34.34
C PRO A 20 0.48 -4.24 -33.57
N PRO A 21 -0.76 -4.27 -34.12
CA PRO A 21 -1.93 -4.92 -33.50
C PRO A 21 -2.09 -6.40 -33.93
N LEU A 22 -3.26 -6.98 -33.61
CA LEU A 22 -3.74 -8.39 -33.79
C LEU A 22 -3.47 -9.30 -32.56
N GLN A 23 -4.35 -10.25 -32.19
CA GLN A 23 -5.66 -10.63 -32.74
C GLN A 23 -6.63 -11.21 -31.68
N THR A 24 -7.92 -11.22 -31.99
CA THR A 24 -8.98 -11.87 -31.19
C THR A 24 -8.99 -13.39 -31.38
N ALA A 25 -9.21 -14.15 -30.31
CA ALA A 25 -9.54 -15.58 -30.36
C ALA A 25 -10.67 -15.92 -29.38
N SER A 26 -11.62 -16.76 -29.81
CA SER A 26 -12.89 -16.99 -29.10
C SER A 26 -13.13 -18.45 -28.73
N GLY A 27 -13.23 -18.72 -27.42
CA GLY A 27 -13.87 -19.91 -26.83
C GLY A 27 -13.07 -21.21 -26.84
N PHE A 28 -13.22 -22.01 -25.78
CA PHE A 28 -13.79 -23.36 -25.85
C PHE A 28 -14.24 -23.84 -24.45
N SER A 29 -14.92 -24.98 -24.39
CA SER A 29 -15.81 -25.40 -23.28
C SER A 29 -15.13 -25.97 -22.03
N LEU A 30 -15.92 -26.10 -20.96
CA LEU A 30 -15.58 -26.86 -19.75
C LEU A 30 -15.28 -28.33 -20.07
N LEU A 31 -14.34 -28.92 -19.33
CA LEU A 31 -14.38 -30.32 -18.94
C LEU A 31 -14.08 -30.44 -17.43
N THR A 32 -14.82 -31.32 -16.75
CA THR A 32 -14.71 -31.54 -15.31
C THR A 32 -13.95 -32.82 -15.01
N THR A 33 -12.94 -32.76 -14.15
CA THR A 33 -12.36 -33.95 -13.50
C THR A 33 -12.43 -33.79 -11.98
N LYS A 34 -13.00 -34.81 -11.32
CA LYS A 34 -12.98 -34.91 -9.85
C LYS A 34 -11.65 -35.53 -9.43
N LEU A 35 -11.03 -34.99 -8.39
CA LEU A 35 -10.11 -35.74 -7.55
C LEU A 35 -10.66 -35.75 -6.13
N ALA A 36 -10.73 -36.92 -5.51
CA ALA A 36 -11.22 -37.10 -4.14
C ALA A 36 -10.17 -37.81 -3.31
N THR A 37 -9.78 -37.20 -2.19
CA THR A 37 -8.96 -37.82 -1.15
C THR A 37 -9.63 -37.56 0.20
N SER A 38 -9.57 -38.57 1.06
CA SER A 38 -10.32 -38.65 2.33
C SER A 38 -9.71 -37.80 3.44
N ASN A 39 -10.53 -37.36 4.40
CA ASN A 39 -10.08 -36.59 5.55
C ASN A 39 -10.91 -36.94 6.82
N PRO A 40 -10.32 -37.59 7.85
CA PRO A 40 -11.04 -38.05 9.02
C PRO A 40 -11.17 -36.97 10.12
N HIS A 41 -12.28 -36.23 10.05
CA HIS A 41 -13.23 -36.05 11.17
C HIS A 41 -12.68 -35.94 12.62
N LEU A 42 -12.68 -34.73 13.19
CA LEU A 42 -12.68 -34.48 14.64
C LEU A 42 -13.69 -33.37 14.99
N LYS A 43 -14.58 -33.63 15.95
CA LYS A 43 -15.68 -32.73 16.34
C LYS A 43 -15.25 -31.76 17.44
N CYS A 44 -15.52 -30.47 17.26
CA CYS A 44 -15.54 -29.52 18.38
C CYS A 44 -16.85 -29.66 19.17
N PHE A 45 -16.76 -29.73 20.50
CA PHE A 45 -17.92 -29.60 21.39
C PHE A 45 -17.81 -28.32 22.22
N LEU A 46 -18.90 -27.55 22.23
CA LEU A 46 -19.15 -26.54 23.26
C LEU A 46 -19.59 -27.24 24.55
N ASN A 47 -19.22 -26.68 25.71
CA ASN A 47 -20.06 -26.80 26.90
C ASN A 47 -19.99 -25.52 27.75
N GLN A 48 -20.98 -25.33 28.61
CA GLN A 48 -21.19 -24.14 29.44
C GLN A 48 -21.30 -24.51 30.93
N ASN A 49 -21.37 -23.47 31.78
CA ASN A 49 -22.11 -23.40 33.04
C ASN A 49 -21.57 -24.01 34.36
N LYS A 50 -21.33 -23.06 35.31
CA LYS A 50 -21.83 -23.02 36.71
C LYS A 50 -20.99 -23.59 37.89
N GLN A 51 -21.24 -22.94 39.03
CA GLN A 51 -20.76 -23.08 40.43
C GLN A 51 -21.83 -23.84 41.29
N PRO A 52 -21.80 -23.99 42.65
CA PRO A 52 -20.94 -23.44 43.73
C PRO A 52 -20.37 -24.58 44.65
N PRO A 53 -20.33 -24.64 46.03
CA PRO A 53 -20.87 -23.83 47.15
C PRO A 53 -19.78 -23.07 47.98
N VAL A 54 -19.87 -23.06 49.34
CA VAL A 54 -19.18 -22.13 50.29
C VAL A 54 -18.95 -22.78 51.67
N SER A 55 -17.88 -22.44 52.42
CA SER A 55 -17.87 -22.43 53.91
C SER A 55 -16.67 -21.71 54.60
N ASN A 56 -16.96 -21.22 55.82
CA ASN A 56 -16.23 -20.51 56.91
C ASN A 56 -14.76 -20.93 57.24
N SER A 57 -13.96 -20.31 58.14
CA SER A 57 -14.21 -19.41 59.31
C SER A 57 -13.01 -18.47 59.67
N ASN A 58 -13.06 -17.77 60.83
CA ASN A 58 -12.18 -16.65 61.25
C ASN A 58 -10.86 -17.04 61.98
N ALA A 59 -9.83 -16.18 61.90
CA ALA A 59 -8.73 -16.04 62.88
C ALA A 59 -8.09 -14.63 62.84
N ASN A 60 -7.34 -14.23 63.89
CA ASN A 60 -6.97 -12.83 64.15
C ASN A 60 -5.53 -12.41 63.78
N ALA A 61 -5.41 -11.12 63.45
CA ALA A 61 -4.30 -10.17 63.69
C ALA A 61 -2.82 -10.59 63.49
N SER A 62 -2.15 -9.96 62.50
CA SER A 62 -0.83 -9.30 62.69
C SER A 62 -0.42 -8.47 61.47
N LYS A 63 -0.29 -7.14 61.61
CA LYS A 63 0.27 -6.27 60.56
C LYS A 63 1.80 -6.35 60.56
N LYS A 64 2.39 -6.93 59.49
CA LYS A 64 3.78 -6.64 59.08
C LYS A 64 3.81 -6.34 57.59
N ASN A 65 4.03 -5.07 57.25
CA ASN A 65 4.16 -4.63 55.86
C ASN A 65 5.48 -5.16 55.25
N LYS A 66 5.42 -6.31 54.57
CA LYS A 66 6.49 -6.73 53.67
C LYS A 66 6.16 -6.20 52.27
N LEU A 67 6.98 -5.29 51.76
CA LEU A 67 6.87 -4.79 50.38
C LEU A 67 7.15 -5.94 49.42
N VAL A 68 6.09 -6.63 48.99
CA VAL A 68 6.15 -7.57 47.89
C VAL A 68 6.43 -6.77 46.63
N VAL A 69 7.68 -6.82 46.15
CA VAL A 69 8.01 -6.43 44.78
C VAL A 69 7.10 -7.25 43.87
N LYS A 70 6.11 -6.59 43.27
CA LYS A 70 5.28 -7.20 42.24
C LYS A 70 6.18 -7.49 41.05
N VAL A 71 6.72 -8.71 41.01
CA VAL A 71 7.31 -9.29 39.80
C VAL A 71 6.22 -9.20 38.74
N GLY A 72 6.38 -8.24 37.83
CA GLY A 72 5.42 -8.03 36.75
C GLY A 72 5.28 -9.34 35.99
N LYS A 73 4.03 -9.80 35.79
CA LYS A 73 3.79 -10.98 34.97
C LYS A 73 4.45 -10.71 33.61
N LYS A 74 5.45 -11.53 33.25
CA LYS A 74 5.99 -11.54 31.90
C LYS A 74 4.88 -12.05 30.98
N GLU A 75 4.12 -11.12 30.42
CA GLU A 75 3.27 -11.41 29.27
C GLU A 75 4.18 -11.88 28.15
N GLN A 76 4.11 -13.18 27.83
CA GLN A 76 4.86 -13.74 26.74
C GLN A 76 4.18 -13.33 25.43
N HIS A 77 4.52 -12.14 24.93
CA HIS A 77 4.13 -11.71 23.59
C HIS A 77 4.65 -12.75 22.59
N LEU A 78 3.71 -13.49 21.98
CA LEU A 78 3.99 -14.62 21.07
C LEU A 78 4.84 -14.21 19.86
N TRP A 79 4.88 -12.92 19.55
CA TRP A 79 5.93 -12.29 18.76
C TRP A 79 6.61 -11.20 19.59
N GLN A 80 7.94 -11.24 19.67
CA GLN A 80 8.72 -10.04 19.95
C GLN A 80 9.21 -9.46 18.64
N LYS A 81 8.89 -8.20 18.39
CA LYS A 81 9.49 -7.46 17.30
C LYS A 81 10.96 -7.25 17.65
N ARG A 82 11.88 -7.73 16.81
CA ARG A 82 13.29 -7.36 16.91
C ARG A 82 13.44 -5.87 16.61
N ASP A 83 13.34 -5.03 17.64
CA ASP A 83 13.73 -3.63 17.52
C ASP A 83 15.24 -3.59 17.29
N SER A 84 15.61 -3.38 16.03
CA SER A 84 17.00 -3.26 15.60
C SER A 84 17.58 -1.99 16.25
N ALA A 85 18.22 -2.15 17.41
CA ALA A 85 18.79 -1.06 18.18
C ALA A 85 19.68 -0.17 17.29
N GLY A 86 19.61 1.14 17.48
CA GLY A 86 20.30 2.11 16.62
C GLY A 86 19.65 2.37 15.24
N SER A 87 18.81 1.49 14.68
CA SER A 87 18.20 1.74 13.34
C SER A 87 17.27 2.97 13.29
N GLY A 88 16.72 3.39 14.43
CA GLY A 88 16.01 4.68 14.56
C GLY A 88 16.98 5.87 14.52
N GLN A 89 18.13 5.76 15.17
CA GLN A 89 19.17 6.81 15.18
C GLN A 89 19.84 6.94 13.81
N LYS A 90 20.15 5.81 13.15
CA LYS A 90 20.63 5.78 11.76
C LYS A 90 19.65 6.45 10.80
N ALA A 91 18.34 6.22 10.97
CA ALA A 91 17.31 6.89 10.20
C ALA A 91 17.25 8.40 10.44
N LEU A 92 17.36 8.86 11.71
CA LEU A 92 17.41 10.29 12.05
C LEU A 92 18.68 10.96 11.50
N ASN A 93 19.81 10.28 11.54
CA ASN A 93 21.07 10.75 10.96
C ASN A 93 20.99 10.89 9.43
N LEU A 94 20.42 9.92 8.70
CA LEU A 94 20.14 10.08 7.26
C LEU A 94 19.23 11.29 7.01
N VAL A 95 18.12 11.39 7.73
CA VAL A 95 17.15 12.51 7.59
C VAL A 95 17.83 13.86 7.82
N ARG A 96 18.77 13.96 8.77
CA ARG A 96 19.58 15.16 8.99
C ARG A 96 20.46 15.45 7.77
N ILE A 97 21.30 14.49 7.36
CA ILE A 97 22.22 14.61 6.21
C ILE A 97 21.46 15.08 4.96
N VAL A 98 20.36 14.42 4.58
CA VAL A 98 19.61 14.82 3.37
C VAL A 98 18.80 16.10 3.53
N SER A 99 18.61 16.62 4.75
CA SER A 99 17.99 17.95 4.93
C SER A 99 18.99 19.08 4.70
N GLU A 100 20.27 18.86 5.06
CA GLU A 100 21.34 19.87 5.08
C GLU A 100 22.04 20.07 3.70
N LEU A 101 21.77 19.20 2.72
CA LEU A 101 22.44 19.21 1.39
C LEU A 101 21.74 20.09 0.34
N PRO A 102 22.43 20.53 -0.73
CA PRO A 102 21.78 21.08 -1.92
C PRO A 102 20.85 20.04 -2.59
N ASN A 103 20.08 20.48 -3.59
CA ASN A 103 19.15 19.60 -4.33
C ASN A 103 19.79 18.82 -5.48
N GLU A 104 21.10 18.99 -5.69
CA GLU A 104 21.88 18.33 -6.73
C GLU A 104 21.95 16.80 -6.53
N LYS A 105 21.67 16.06 -7.62
CA LYS A 105 21.72 14.59 -7.63
C LYS A 105 23.06 14.06 -7.12
N HIS A 106 24.19 14.62 -7.58
CA HIS A 106 25.52 14.13 -7.24
C HIS A 106 25.88 14.38 -5.77
N ALA A 107 25.55 15.55 -5.22
CA ALA A 107 25.76 15.85 -3.80
C ALA A 107 24.93 14.91 -2.90
N VAL A 108 23.64 14.74 -3.19
CA VAL A 108 22.75 13.89 -2.39
C VAL A 108 23.12 12.40 -2.49
N TYR A 109 23.38 11.89 -3.69
CA TYR A 109 23.78 10.49 -3.87
C TYR A 109 25.16 10.21 -3.28
N GLY A 110 26.13 11.13 -3.45
CA GLY A 110 27.47 10.98 -2.87
C GLY A 110 27.47 11.01 -1.33
N ALA A 111 26.57 11.80 -0.71
CA ALA A 111 26.40 11.80 0.73
C ALA A 111 25.69 10.53 1.26
N LEU A 112 24.69 10.03 0.53
CA LEU A 112 24.01 8.77 0.86
C LEU A 112 24.93 7.56 0.68
N ASP A 113 25.79 7.56 -0.33
CA ASP A 113 26.81 6.52 -0.54
C ASP A 113 27.84 6.53 0.60
N LYS A 114 28.35 7.71 1.00
CA LYS A 114 29.21 7.87 2.19
C LYS A 114 28.53 7.42 3.48
N TRP A 115 27.21 7.64 3.62
CA TRP A 115 26.42 7.18 4.76
C TRP A 115 26.31 5.64 4.79
N THR A 116 26.28 4.97 3.65
CA THR A 116 26.34 3.48 3.59
C THR A 116 27.74 2.88 3.64
N ALA A 117 28.80 3.65 3.36
CA ALA A 117 30.15 3.12 3.18
C ALA A 117 30.74 2.41 4.42
N TRP A 118 30.20 2.68 5.61
CA TRP A 118 30.64 2.12 6.89
C TRP A 118 29.71 1.03 7.44
N GLU A 119 28.75 0.56 6.65
CA GLU A 119 27.74 -0.44 7.04
C GLU A 119 28.05 -1.81 6.39
N THR A 120 28.21 -2.86 7.21
CA THR A 120 28.50 -4.23 6.74
C THR A 120 27.37 -4.82 5.87
N GLU A 121 26.13 -4.39 6.12
CA GLU A 121 24.94 -4.73 5.33
C GLU A 121 24.25 -3.43 4.90
N PHE A 122 23.63 -3.41 3.72
CA PHE A 122 22.90 -2.22 3.29
C PHE A 122 21.78 -1.89 4.31
N PRO A 123 21.75 -0.67 4.91
CA PRO A 123 20.93 -0.34 6.08
C PRO A 123 19.45 -0.08 5.73
N LEU A 124 18.83 -1.01 5.01
CA LEU A 124 17.48 -0.94 4.43
C LEU A 124 16.40 -0.56 5.46
N ILE A 125 16.48 -1.11 6.68
CA ILE A 125 15.53 -0.83 7.76
C ILE A 125 15.64 0.63 8.23
N ALA A 126 16.85 1.20 8.27
CA ALA A 126 17.06 2.60 8.62
C ALA A 126 16.61 3.53 7.48
N ALA A 127 16.94 3.21 6.22
CA ALA A 127 16.49 3.98 5.06
C ALA A 127 14.94 3.98 4.93
N ALA A 128 14.29 2.84 5.12
CA ALA A 128 12.82 2.74 5.13
C ALA A 128 12.17 3.50 6.32
N LYS A 129 12.84 3.54 7.49
CA LYS A 129 12.43 4.41 8.62
C LYS A 129 12.61 5.89 8.27
N ALA A 130 13.70 6.26 7.59
CA ALA A 130 13.96 7.64 7.15
C ALA A 130 12.91 8.12 6.14
N LEU A 131 12.59 7.33 5.11
CA LEU A 131 11.51 7.64 4.16
C LEU A 131 10.17 7.91 4.89
N ARG A 132 9.83 7.11 5.92
CA ARG A 132 8.62 7.34 6.74
C ARG A 132 8.67 8.63 7.56
N ILE A 133 9.85 9.12 7.94
CA ILE A 133 10.03 10.40 8.65
C ILE A 133 9.93 11.57 7.67
N LEU A 134 10.66 11.53 6.54
CA LEU A 134 10.60 12.56 5.48
C LEU A 134 9.16 12.76 4.99
N ARG A 135 8.45 11.65 4.75
CA ARG A 135 7.03 11.63 4.35
C ARG A 135 6.09 12.23 5.40
N LYS A 136 6.38 12.05 6.70
CA LYS A 136 5.64 12.71 7.80
C LYS A 136 5.93 14.21 7.90
N ARG A 137 7.08 14.67 7.39
CA ARG A 137 7.50 16.08 7.35
C ARG A 137 7.10 16.80 6.06
N GLY A 138 6.43 16.13 5.12
CA GLY A 138 6.10 16.70 3.81
C GLY A 138 7.32 16.99 2.91
N GLN A 139 8.48 16.40 3.19
CA GLN A 139 9.72 16.65 2.43
C GLN A 139 9.77 15.76 1.16
N TRP A 140 8.80 15.96 0.24
CA TRP A 140 8.55 15.07 -0.91
C TRP A 140 9.75 14.92 -1.84
N LEU A 141 10.42 16.00 -2.23
CA LEU A 141 11.68 15.96 -2.98
C LEU A 141 12.76 15.08 -2.31
N ARG A 142 12.87 15.09 -0.98
CA ARG A 142 13.81 14.23 -0.24
C ARG A 142 13.35 12.77 -0.21
N VAL A 143 12.04 12.51 -0.16
CA VAL A 143 11.47 11.16 -0.35
C VAL A 143 11.82 10.63 -1.74
N ILE A 144 11.68 11.45 -2.79
CA ILE A 144 12.06 11.09 -4.17
C ILE A 144 13.56 10.79 -4.26
N GLN A 145 14.42 11.70 -3.78
CA GLN A 145 15.88 11.53 -3.82
C GLN A 145 16.33 10.23 -3.12
N VAL A 146 15.88 9.99 -1.87
CA VAL A 146 16.28 8.80 -1.10
C VAL A 146 15.71 7.52 -1.69
N ALA A 147 14.44 7.51 -2.15
CA ALA A 147 13.84 6.32 -2.75
C ALA A 147 14.48 5.96 -4.10
N LYS A 148 14.74 6.94 -4.97
CA LYS A 148 15.47 6.71 -6.23
C LYS A 148 16.91 6.26 -5.99
N TRP A 149 17.58 6.79 -4.96
CA TRP A 149 18.91 6.33 -4.57
C TRP A 149 18.88 4.85 -4.13
N MET A 150 17.98 4.46 -3.24
CA MET A 150 17.82 3.06 -2.81
C MET A 150 17.62 2.11 -4.01
N LEU A 151 16.69 2.45 -4.90
CA LEU A 151 16.41 1.67 -6.10
C LEU A 151 17.64 1.58 -7.04
N SER A 152 18.44 2.65 -7.15
CA SER A 152 19.67 2.66 -7.96
C SER A 152 20.79 1.75 -7.43
N LYS A 153 20.70 1.31 -6.16
CA LYS A 153 21.59 0.27 -5.58
C LYS A 153 21.01 -1.14 -5.70
N GLY A 154 19.87 -1.31 -6.40
CA GLY A 154 19.10 -2.55 -6.44
C GLY A 154 18.39 -2.87 -5.12
N GLN A 155 18.29 -1.90 -4.19
CA GLN A 155 17.85 -2.14 -2.82
C GLN A 155 16.43 -1.63 -2.57
N GLY A 156 15.66 -2.41 -1.79
CA GLY A 156 14.31 -2.02 -1.39
C GLY A 156 13.30 -1.91 -2.54
N ALA A 157 13.53 -2.55 -3.69
CA ALA A 157 12.55 -2.65 -4.77
C ALA A 157 11.32 -3.46 -4.31
N THR A 158 10.31 -2.75 -3.79
CA THR A 158 9.10 -3.33 -3.21
C THR A 158 7.89 -2.47 -3.52
N MET A 159 6.70 -3.06 -3.53
CA MET A 159 5.43 -2.35 -3.70
C MET A 159 5.24 -1.21 -2.67
N GLY A 160 5.82 -1.32 -1.47
CA GLY A 160 5.80 -0.24 -0.47
C GLY A 160 6.72 0.94 -0.78
N THR A 161 7.83 0.69 -1.47
CA THR A 161 8.75 1.73 -1.97
C THR A 161 8.16 2.41 -3.20
N TYR A 162 7.59 1.64 -4.14
CA TYR A 162 6.88 2.18 -5.30
C TYR A 162 5.67 3.03 -4.89
N ASP A 163 4.84 2.57 -3.95
CA ASP A 163 3.77 3.38 -3.35
C ASP A 163 4.32 4.67 -2.72
N THR A 164 5.44 4.60 -2.00
CA THR A 164 6.04 5.78 -1.35
C THR A 164 6.59 6.79 -2.38
N LEU A 165 7.16 6.31 -3.50
CA LEU A 165 7.69 7.15 -4.56
C LEU A 165 6.58 7.76 -5.43
N LEU A 166 5.53 7.00 -5.77
CA LEU A 166 4.35 7.52 -6.48
C LEU A 166 3.59 8.58 -5.65
N LEU A 167 3.49 8.40 -4.32
CA LEU A 167 2.93 9.45 -3.44
C LEU A 167 3.81 10.70 -3.42
N ALA A 168 5.13 10.53 -3.51
CA ALA A 168 6.04 11.66 -3.52
C ALA A 168 5.96 12.44 -4.83
N PHE A 169 5.87 11.79 -5.98
CA PHE A 169 5.63 12.47 -7.26
C PHE A 169 4.28 13.22 -7.32
N ASP A 170 3.19 12.61 -6.82
CA ASP A 170 1.87 13.24 -6.63
C ASP A 170 1.94 14.54 -5.80
N LYS A 171 2.84 14.58 -4.81
CA LYS A 171 2.98 15.72 -3.88
C LYS A 171 4.16 16.65 -4.16
N ASP A 172 4.96 16.33 -5.19
CA ASP A 172 6.04 17.13 -5.77
C ASP A 172 5.65 17.63 -7.19
N HIS A 173 4.38 17.42 -7.60
CA HIS A 173 3.76 17.81 -8.87
C HIS A 173 4.46 17.28 -10.14
N ARG A 174 4.81 15.98 -10.15
CA ARG A 174 5.61 15.34 -11.22
C ARG A 174 4.91 14.14 -11.83
N ALA A 175 3.80 14.40 -12.52
CA ALA A 175 2.97 13.38 -13.15
C ALA A 175 3.75 12.49 -14.14
N ASP A 176 4.55 13.09 -15.03
CA ASP A 176 5.27 12.39 -16.10
C ASP A 176 6.29 11.36 -15.56
N GLU A 177 6.93 11.67 -14.43
CA GLU A 177 7.85 10.75 -13.75
C GLU A 177 7.11 9.64 -13.00
N ALA A 178 5.88 9.91 -12.54
CA ALA A 178 5.00 8.90 -11.99
C ALA A 178 4.44 7.95 -13.06
N GLU A 179 4.07 8.47 -14.23
CA GLU A 179 3.68 7.67 -15.40
C GLU A 179 4.86 6.81 -15.87
N SER A 180 6.06 7.40 -15.98
CA SER A 180 7.29 6.65 -16.32
C SER A 180 7.57 5.51 -15.33
N LEU A 181 7.36 5.74 -14.03
CA LEU A 181 7.51 4.71 -13.00
C LEU A 181 6.38 3.67 -13.06
N TRP A 182 5.14 4.09 -13.31
CA TRP A 182 3.97 3.22 -13.44
C TRP A 182 4.11 2.25 -14.61
N ASN A 183 4.52 2.76 -15.78
CA ASN A 183 4.77 1.95 -16.95
C ASN A 183 5.88 0.91 -16.70
N MET A 184 6.94 1.26 -15.96
CA MET A 184 7.97 0.31 -15.53
C MET A 184 7.40 -0.77 -14.58
N ILE A 185 6.54 -0.41 -13.62
CA ILE A 185 5.86 -1.35 -12.73
C ILE A 185 4.94 -2.30 -13.52
N LEU A 186 4.14 -1.79 -14.45
CA LEU A 186 3.29 -2.59 -15.35
C LEU A 186 4.12 -3.65 -16.07
N HIS A 187 5.15 -3.24 -16.82
CA HIS A 187 5.96 -4.15 -17.64
C HIS A 187 6.75 -5.18 -16.82
N THR A 188 7.23 -4.82 -15.63
CA THR A 188 8.08 -5.71 -14.82
C THR A 188 7.33 -6.58 -13.81
N GLN A 189 6.12 -6.19 -13.39
CA GLN A 189 5.45 -6.79 -12.22
C GLN A 189 3.96 -7.17 -12.44
N THR A 190 3.45 -7.08 -13.69
CA THR A 190 2.11 -7.48 -14.18
C THR A 190 1.23 -8.25 -13.18
N ARG A 191 1.57 -9.50 -12.86
CA ARG A 191 0.77 -10.44 -12.04
C ARG A 191 0.68 -10.11 -10.53
N SER A 192 1.23 -9.00 -10.06
CA SER A 192 1.40 -8.71 -8.62
C SER A 192 1.01 -7.30 -8.17
N ILE A 193 0.48 -6.47 -9.07
CA ILE A 193 0.20 -5.05 -8.78
C ILE A 193 -1.01 -4.95 -7.84
N SER A 194 -0.76 -4.48 -6.61
CA SER A 194 -1.82 -4.36 -5.60
C SER A 194 -2.84 -3.29 -5.99
N LYS A 195 -4.13 -3.53 -5.67
CA LYS A 195 -5.23 -2.54 -5.78
C LYS A 195 -4.84 -1.12 -5.34
N ARG A 196 -4.10 -1.02 -4.23
CA ARG A 196 -3.65 0.26 -3.66
C ARG A 196 -2.77 1.09 -4.61
N LEU A 197 -2.02 0.46 -5.51
CA LEU A 197 -1.21 1.17 -6.51
C LEU A 197 -2.08 1.73 -7.64
N PHE A 198 -3.10 0.99 -8.08
CA PHE A 198 -4.13 1.53 -8.99
C PHE A 198 -4.89 2.71 -8.35
N SER A 199 -5.37 2.54 -7.10
CA SER A 199 -6.00 3.64 -6.34
C SER A 199 -5.07 4.84 -6.17
N ARG A 200 -3.74 4.64 -6.10
CA ARG A 200 -2.75 5.73 -6.09
C ARG A 200 -2.68 6.45 -7.44
N MET A 201 -2.53 5.73 -8.55
CA MET A 201 -2.40 6.35 -9.88
C MET A 201 -3.67 7.13 -10.25
N ILE A 202 -4.84 6.56 -9.98
CA ILE A 202 -6.12 7.27 -10.16
C ILE A 202 -6.20 8.51 -9.28
N SER A 203 -5.78 8.44 -8.01
CA SER A 203 -5.71 9.62 -7.14
C SER A 203 -4.67 10.66 -7.60
N LEU A 204 -3.56 10.25 -8.23
CA LEU A 204 -2.50 11.13 -8.73
C LEU A 204 -2.99 11.89 -9.97
N TYR A 205 -3.53 11.19 -10.97
CA TYR A 205 -4.05 11.81 -12.17
C TYR A 205 -5.28 12.72 -11.90
N ASP A 206 -6.05 12.42 -10.85
CA ASP A 206 -7.15 13.28 -10.37
C ASP A 206 -6.66 14.57 -9.70
N HIS A 207 -5.52 14.55 -8.99
CA HIS A 207 -4.89 15.77 -8.44
C HIS A 207 -4.13 16.61 -9.49
N HIS A 208 -3.92 16.08 -10.69
CA HIS A 208 -3.22 16.75 -11.80
C HIS A 208 -4.12 16.99 -13.01
N ASP A 209 -5.44 16.90 -12.83
CA ASP A 209 -6.46 17.22 -13.85
C ASP A 209 -6.35 16.42 -15.16
N MET A 210 -5.96 15.13 -15.07
CA MET A 210 -5.77 14.21 -16.21
C MET A 210 -6.88 13.15 -16.29
N PRO A 211 -8.16 13.48 -16.61
CA PRO A 211 -9.25 12.53 -16.59
C PRO A 211 -9.11 11.37 -17.60
N ASN A 212 -8.48 11.62 -18.76
CA ASN A 212 -8.18 10.56 -19.74
C ASN A 212 -7.28 9.47 -19.12
N LYS A 213 -6.25 9.87 -18.36
CA LYS A 213 -5.33 8.94 -17.68
C LYS A 213 -5.99 8.17 -16.54
N ILE A 214 -7.01 8.73 -15.89
CA ILE A 214 -7.85 7.99 -14.93
C ILE A 214 -8.65 6.88 -15.65
N ILE A 215 -9.14 7.14 -16.86
CA ILE A 215 -9.91 6.18 -17.66
C ILE A 215 -9.00 5.08 -18.23
N GLU A 216 -7.77 5.42 -18.67
CA GLU A 216 -6.73 4.44 -19.03
C GLU A 216 -6.44 3.47 -17.88
N VAL A 217 -6.06 3.99 -16.69
CA VAL A 217 -5.77 3.14 -15.52
C VAL A 217 -7.01 2.37 -15.03
N PHE A 218 -8.22 2.89 -15.24
CA PHE A 218 -9.44 2.14 -14.95
C PHE A 218 -9.65 0.96 -15.91
N ALA A 219 -9.31 1.10 -17.20
CA ALA A 219 -9.34 -0.03 -18.14
C ALA A 219 -8.37 -1.14 -17.70
N ASP A 220 -7.14 -0.79 -17.30
CA ASP A 220 -6.19 -1.76 -16.71
C ASP A 220 -6.79 -2.49 -15.50
N MET A 221 -7.53 -1.78 -14.63
CA MET A 221 -8.21 -2.37 -13.47
C MET A 221 -9.33 -3.34 -13.88
N GLU A 222 -10.08 -3.06 -14.95
CA GLU A 222 -11.14 -3.96 -15.43
C GLU A 222 -10.56 -5.21 -16.09
N GLU A 223 -9.53 -5.07 -16.94
CA GLU A 223 -8.84 -6.19 -17.60
C GLU A 223 -8.17 -7.13 -16.59
N LEU A 224 -7.50 -6.58 -15.58
CA LEU A 224 -6.84 -7.34 -14.53
C LEU A 224 -7.79 -7.80 -13.41
N GLY A 225 -9.11 -7.54 -13.53
CA GLY A 225 -10.12 -7.95 -12.56
C GLY A 225 -10.04 -7.25 -11.19
N VAL A 226 -9.28 -6.16 -11.07
CA VAL A 226 -8.98 -5.46 -9.82
C VAL A 226 -10.14 -4.54 -9.43
N ARG A 227 -11.09 -5.03 -8.61
CA ARG A 227 -12.24 -4.22 -8.18
C ARG A 227 -11.79 -2.93 -7.42
N PRO A 228 -12.12 -1.71 -7.90
CA PRO A 228 -11.81 -0.45 -7.22
C PRO A 228 -12.53 -0.28 -5.87
N ASP A 229 -12.11 0.72 -5.08
CA ASP A 229 -12.76 1.14 -3.83
C ASP A 229 -13.65 2.38 -4.03
N GLU A 230 -14.42 2.77 -3.02
CA GLU A 230 -15.38 3.87 -3.13
C GLU A 230 -14.74 5.26 -3.32
N ASP A 231 -13.46 5.46 -3.00
CA ASP A 231 -12.77 6.70 -3.39
C ASP A 231 -12.42 6.67 -4.88
N THR A 232 -11.76 5.59 -5.30
CA THR A 232 -11.35 5.32 -6.68
C THR A 232 -12.55 5.40 -7.64
N VAL A 233 -13.68 4.76 -7.30
CA VAL A 233 -14.92 4.79 -8.11
C VAL A 233 -15.47 6.21 -8.27
N ARG A 234 -15.39 7.07 -7.26
CA ARG A 234 -15.85 8.46 -7.37
C ARG A 234 -14.95 9.29 -8.30
N ARG A 235 -13.62 9.06 -8.25
CA ARG A 235 -12.68 9.71 -9.17
C ARG A 235 -12.86 9.24 -10.62
N ILE A 236 -13.06 7.94 -10.85
CA ILE A 236 -13.41 7.40 -12.17
C ILE A 236 -14.74 7.99 -12.68
N ALA A 237 -15.76 8.09 -11.82
CA ALA A 237 -17.03 8.71 -12.17
C ALA A 237 -16.91 10.20 -12.49
N SER A 238 -16.07 10.94 -11.76
CA SER A 238 -15.72 12.34 -12.07
C SER A 238 -14.99 12.44 -13.42
N ALA A 239 -14.03 11.55 -13.68
CA ALA A 239 -13.28 11.51 -14.92
C ALA A 239 -14.19 11.28 -16.15
N PHE A 240 -15.13 10.33 -16.08
CA PHE A 240 -16.08 10.12 -17.18
C PHE A 240 -16.98 11.32 -17.45
N GLN A 241 -17.44 12.03 -16.42
CA GLN A 241 -18.22 13.27 -16.57
C GLN A 241 -17.37 14.41 -17.18
N ARG A 242 -16.11 14.56 -16.72
CA ARG A 242 -15.15 15.54 -17.27
C ARG A 242 -14.82 15.33 -18.74
N VAL A 243 -15.06 14.15 -19.30
CA VAL A 243 -14.91 13.85 -20.74
C VAL A 243 -16.24 13.68 -21.48
N GLY A 244 -17.36 14.09 -20.89
CA GLY A 244 -18.70 14.05 -21.51
C GLY A 244 -19.28 12.64 -21.71
N GLN A 245 -18.85 11.66 -20.93
CA GLN A 245 -19.25 10.25 -21.06
C GLN A 245 -20.15 9.81 -19.89
N ASP A 246 -21.22 10.59 -19.65
CA ASP A 246 -22.10 10.44 -18.49
C ASP A 246 -22.79 9.07 -18.41
N ASP A 247 -23.04 8.40 -19.53
CA ASP A 247 -23.59 7.04 -19.50
C ASP A 247 -22.58 6.02 -18.95
N LYS A 248 -21.28 6.19 -19.22
CA LYS A 248 -20.23 5.40 -18.57
C LYS A 248 -20.09 5.76 -17.09
N GLN A 249 -20.26 7.03 -16.71
CA GLN A 249 -20.35 7.45 -15.31
C GLN A 249 -21.48 6.68 -14.59
N LYS A 250 -22.71 6.74 -15.12
CA LYS A 250 -23.89 6.03 -14.58
C LYS A 250 -23.63 4.52 -14.46
N LEU A 251 -23.05 3.90 -15.48
CA LEU A 251 -22.70 2.47 -15.49
C LEU A 251 -21.66 2.11 -14.42
N VAL A 252 -20.57 2.86 -14.29
CA VAL A 252 -19.52 2.63 -13.29
C VAL A 252 -20.07 2.76 -11.87
N LEU A 253 -20.86 3.80 -11.59
CA LEU A 253 -21.49 3.99 -10.30
C LEU A 253 -22.45 2.83 -9.98
N LYS A 254 -23.29 2.42 -10.93
CA LYS A 254 -24.22 1.28 -10.81
C LYS A 254 -23.52 -0.06 -10.61
N LYS A 255 -22.36 -0.27 -11.26
CA LYS A 255 -21.57 -1.52 -11.21
C LYS A 255 -20.81 -1.69 -9.90
N TYR A 256 -20.20 -0.61 -9.38
CA TYR A 256 -19.25 -0.71 -8.28
C TYR A 256 -19.78 -0.25 -6.92
N LEU A 257 -20.69 0.73 -6.85
CA LEU A 257 -21.22 1.24 -5.59
C LEU A 257 -22.44 0.44 -5.10
N SER A 258 -22.40 0.05 -3.83
CA SER A 258 -23.57 -0.49 -3.15
C SER A 258 -24.66 0.58 -2.98
N LYS A 259 -25.92 0.22 -3.26
CA LYS A 259 -27.14 1.03 -2.97
C LYS A 259 -27.26 1.45 -1.49
N TRP A 260 -26.53 0.78 -0.60
CA TRP A 260 -26.51 1.06 0.83
C TRP A 260 -25.07 1.25 1.29
N LYS A 261 -24.83 2.26 2.14
CA LYS A 261 -23.59 2.45 2.89
C LYS A 261 -23.88 2.32 4.38
N TYR A 262 -22.90 1.87 5.16
CA TYR A 262 -22.95 1.96 6.61
C TYR A 262 -22.19 3.21 7.05
N ILE A 263 -22.80 4.03 7.91
CA ILE A 263 -22.16 5.16 8.57
C ILE A 263 -22.16 4.92 10.08
N HIS A 264 -21.19 5.48 10.80
CA HIS A 264 -21.27 5.55 12.25
C HIS A 264 -21.85 6.91 12.65
N PHE A 265 -22.96 6.89 13.39
CA PHE A 265 -23.68 8.07 13.86
C PHE A 265 -23.98 7.90 15.35
N LYS A 266 -23.55 8.85 16.20
CA LYS A 266 -23.62 8.75 17.67
C LYS A 266 -23.05 7.43 18.24
N GLY A 267 -22.08 6.82 17.55
CA GLY A 267 -21.48 5.52 17.88
C GLY A 267 -22.13 4.32 17.16
N GLU A 268 -23.44 4.36 16.95
CA GLU A 268 -24.20 3.30 16.27
C GLU A 268 -23.86 3.18 14.78
N ARG A 269 -23.97 1.96 14.23
CA ARG A 269 -23.73 1.70 12.80
C ARG A 269 -25.04 1.71 12.00
N VAL A 270 -25.44 2.88 11.52
CA VAL A 270 -26.66 3.07 10.74
C VAL A 270 -26.45 2.69 9.27
N ARG A 271 -27.39 1.93 8.70
CA ARG A 271 -27.43 1.60 7.26
C ARG A 271 -28.23 2.66 6.51
N VAL A 272 -27.59 3.39 5.61
CA VAL A 272 -28.18 4.52 4.88
C VAL A 272 -28.20 4.23 3.38
N ARG A 273 -29.33 4.55 2.73
CA ARG A 273 -29.53 4.41 1.27
C ARG A 273 -28.69 5.46 0.52
N ARG A 274 -28.14 5.11 -0.66
CA ARG A 274 -27.31 6.04 -1.47
C ARG A 274 -28.16 6.93 -2.38
N ASP A 275 -29.39 6.50 -2.65
CA ASP A 275 -30.31 6.99 -3.66
C ASP A 275 -30.76 8.45 -3.37
N ALA A 276 -30.08 9.43 -3.97
CA ALA A 276 -30.42 10.87 -3.90
C ALA A 276 -29.81 11.76 -5.02
N TRP A 277 -29.28 11.20 -6.12
CA TRP A 277 -28.45 11.96 -7.08
C TRP A 277 -28.66 11.68 -8.59
N TYR A 278 -29.47 10.71 -8.99
CA TYR A 278 -29.61 10.31 -10.42
C TYR A 278 -31.06 10.10 -10.91
N GLU A 279 -32.07 10.19 -10.03
CA GLU A 279 -33.49 10.04 -10.42
C GLU A 279 -34.16 11.40 -10.75
N SER A 280 -33.52 12.52 -10.39
CA SER A 280 -34.03 13.90 -10.56
C SER A 280 -33.63 14.57 -11.89
N GLY A 281 -33.28 13.79 -12.91
CA GLY A 281 -32.71 14.29 -14.18
C GLY A 281 -33.45 13.82 -15.44
N SER A 282 -34.72 13.41 -15.31
CA SER A 282 -35.51 12.83 -16.42
C SER A 282 -36.99 13.22 -16.38
N THR A 283 -37.31 14.40 -15.85
CA THR A 283 -38.67 14.96 -15.81
C THR A 283 -38.67 16.47 -16.12
N ASN A 284 -38.34 16.78 -17.37
CA ASN A 284 -38.95 17.81 -18.24
C ASN A 284 -38.16 17.89 -19.55
#